data_AF-A0ABD3MAC2-F1
#
_entry.id   AF-A0ABD3MAC2-F1
#
_cell.length_a   1.000
_cell.length_b   1.000
_cell.length_c   1.000
_cell.angle_alpha   90.00
_cell.angle_beta   90.00
_cell.angle_gamma   90.00
#
_symmetry.space_group_name_H-M   'P 1'
#
loop_
_entity.id
_entity.type
_entity.pdbx_description
1 polymer ?
#
loop_
_entity_poly.entity_id
_entity_poly.type
_entity_poly.pdbx_seq_one_letter_code
_entity_poly.pdbx_strand_id
1 'polypeptide(L)'
;MHPPLDRPHPDCQTEINNLRHCHATTSKLKFWGCNDVKFALDKCLKEEKIRLLEILNKDMVTKRTAEENVYQMAMGKEVSFEEYLNADKEFVKAMEERRKRDNGDSR
;
A
#
# COMPACT_ATOMS: atom_id res chain seq x y z
N MET A 1 -25.02 -10.11 -0.96
CA MET A 1 -24.12 -11.19 -0.55
C MET A 1 -22.75 -10.62 -0.25
N HIS A 2 -22.13 -10.97 0.89
CA HIS A 2 -20.75 -10.59 1.25
C HIS A 2 -19.76 -11.65 0.72
N PRO A 3 -18.47 -11.33 0.50
CA PRO A 3 -17.45 -12.33 0.20
C PRO A 3 -17.35 -13.39 1.32
N PRO A 4 -16.85 -14.61 1.04
CA PRO A 4 -16.68 -15.63 2.06
C PRO A 4 -15.85 -15.12 3.24
N LEU A 5 -16.37 -15.33 4.47
CA LEU A 5 -15.78 -14.88 5.75
C LEU A 5 -14.97 -15.99 6.42
N ASP A 6 -14.40 -16.90 5.62
CA ASP A 6 -13.73 -18.11 6.12
C ASP A 6 -12.39 -17.82 6.78
N ARG A 7 -11.82 -16.63 6.51
CA ARG A 7 -10.59 -16.15 7.14
C ARG A 7 -10.89 -15.28 8.36
N PRO A 8 -9.98 -15.21 9.35
CA PRO A 8 -10.16 -14.34 10.50
C PRO A 8 -10.19 -12.87 10.09
N HIS A 9 -11.14 -12.13 10.66
CA HIS A 9 -11.35 -10.70 10.49
C HIS A 9 -11.28 -10.03 11.88
N PRO A 10 -10.07 -9.85 12.44
CA PRO A 10 -9.89 -9.37 13.81
C PRO A 10 -10.57 -8.01 14.05
N ASP A 11 -10.61 -7.14 13.04
CA ASP A 11 -11.17 -5.79 13.18
C ASP A 11 -12.69 -5.79 13.02
N CYS A 12 -13.26 -6.78 12.32
CA CYS A 12 -14.67 -6.82 11.92
C CYS A 12 -15.49 -7.95 12.54
N GLN A 13 -14.96 -8.64 13.57
CA GLN A 13 -15.62 -9.80 14.17
C GLN A 13 -17.00 -9.46 14.75
N THR A 14 -17.17 -8.25 15.30
CA THR A 14 -18.45 -7.75 15.80
C THR A 14 -19.51 -7.72 14.69
N GLU A 15 -19.14 -7.22 13.51
CA GLU A 15 -20.08 -7.03 12.38
C GLU A 15 -20.44 -8.36 11.73
N ILE A 16 -19.49 -9.30 11.74
CA ILE A 16 -19.73 -10.68 11.35
C ILE A 16 -20.73 -11.35 12.29
N ASN A 17 -20.58 -11.16 13.60
CA ASN A 17 -21.50 -11.71 14.60
C ASN A 17 -22.90 -11.09 14.46
N ASN A 18 -23.00 -9.79 14.21
CA ASN A 18 -24.26 -9.10 13.95
C ASN A 18 -24.96 -9.67 12.72
N LEU A 19 -24.22 -9.93 11.63
CA LEU A 19 -24.80 -10.51 10.42
C LEU A 19 -25.25 -11.96 10.64
N ARG A 20 -24.45 -12.77 11.33
CA ARG A 20 -24.82 -14.15 11.72
C ARG A 20 -26.08 -14.15 12.57
N HIS A 21 -26.19 -13.24 13.52
CA HIS A 21 -27.37 -13.08 14.36
C HIS A 21 -28.59 -12.70 13.52
N CYS A 22 -28.46 -11.73 12.61
CA CYS A 22 -29.56 -11.32 11.73
C CYS A 22 -30.04 -12.48 10.84
N HIS A 23 -29.13 -13.27 10.26
CA HIS A 23 -29.48 -14.45 9.48
C HIS A 23 -30.10 -15.58 10.31
N ALA A 24 -29.79 -15.67 11.61
CA ALA A 24 -30.38 -16.66 12.52
C ALA A 24 -31.79 -16.28 12.97
N THR A 25 -32.08 -14.98 13.14
CA THR A 25 -33.37 -14.48 13.64
C THR A 25 -34.35 -14.09 12.53
N THR A 26 -33.85 -13.77 11.34
CA THR A 26 -34.67 -13.29 10.22
C THR A 26 -35.02 -14.42 9.27
N SER A 27 -36.32 -14.58 8.97
CA SER A 27 -36.80 -15.55 7.97
C SER A 27 -36.18 -15.28 6.59
N LYS A 28 -35.78 -16.36 5.89
CA LYS A 28 -35.24 -16.30 4.51
C LYS A 28 -36.20 -15.67 3.48
N LEU A 29 -37.49 -15.51 3.81
CA LEU A 29 -38.47 -14.81 2.98
C LEU A 29 -38.32 -13.28 3.02
N LYS A 30 -37.63 -12.73 4.02
CA LYS A 30 -37.34 -11.29 4.12
C LYS A 30 -35.98 -10.99 3.49
N PHE A 31 -35.96 -10.96 2.15
CA PHE A 31 -34.76 -10.68 1.34
C PHE A 31 -34.06 -9.34 1.69
N TRP A 32 -34.76 -8.40 2.33
CA TRP A 32 -34.25 -7.07 2.68
C TRP A 32 -33.91 -6.91 4.18
N GLY A 33 -34.14 -7.94 5.01
CA GLY A 33 -34.18 -7.79 6.46
C GLY A 33 -32.83 -7.55 7.16
N CYS A 34 -31.71 -7.79 6.47
CA CYS A 34 -30.37 -7.67 7.04
C CYS A 34 -29.48 -6.67 6.28
N ASN A 35 -30.06 -5.77 5.50
CA ASN A 35 -29.30 -4.85 4.66
C ASN A 35 -28.43 -3.90 5.47
N ASP A 36 -28.95 -3.31 6.54
CA ASP A 36 -28.18 -2.36 7.37
C ASP A 36 -26.96 -3.02 8.01
N VAL A 37 -27.15 -4.22 8.56
CA VAL A 37 -26.08 -5.04 9.13
C VAL A 37 -25.06 -5.44 8.07
N LYS A 38 -25.54 -5.78 6.86
CA LYS A 38 -24.66 -6.05 5.72
C LYS A 38 -23.84 -4.82 5.34
N PHE A 39 -24.44 -3.63 5.28
CA PHE A 39 -23.72 -2.40 4.92
C PHE A 39 -22.66 -2.05 5.96
N ALA A 40 -22.95 -2.24 7.25
CA ALA A 40 -21.99 -2.06 8.32
C ALA A 40 -20.79 -3.03 8.17
N LEU A 41 -21.06 -4.30 7.88
CA LEU A 41 -20.01 -5.30 7.63
C LEU A 41 -19.16 -4.95 6.40
N ASP A 42 -19.79 -4.62 5.27
CA ASP A 42 -19.07 -4.28 4.05
C ASP A 42 -18.15 -3.06 4.26
N LYS A 43 -18.61 -2.07 5.04
CA LYS A 43 -17.80 -0.90 5.42
C LYS A 43 -16.57 -1.31 6.22
N CYS A 44 -16.76 -2.10 7.28
CA CYS A 44 -15.64 -2.56 8.10
C CYS A 44 -14.62 -3.37 7.29
N LEU A 45 -15.09 -4.33 6.48
CA LEU A 45 -14.21 -5.18 5.67
C LEU A 45 -13.41 -4.36 4.64
N LYS A 46 -13.99 -3.27 4.13
CA LYS A 46 -13.30 -2.35 3.22
C LYS A 46 -12.18 -1.60 3.94
N GLU A 47 -12.44 -1.12 5.15
CA GLU A 47 -11.46 -0.41 5.98
C GLU A 47 -10.31 -1.33 6.41
N GLU A 48 -10.63 -2.54 6.89
CA GLU A 48 -9.63 -3.56 7.25
C GLU A 48 -8.76 -3.93 6.03
N LYS A 49 -9.36 -4.10 4.85
CA LYS A 49 -8.62 -4.37 3.61
C LYS A 49 -7.63 -3.25 3.27
N ILE A 50 -8.04 -1.99 3.39
CA ILE A 50 -7.18 -0.84 3.10
C ILE A 50 -5.98 -0.84 4.06
N ARG A 51 -6.23 -0.97 5.36
CA ARG A 51 -5.18 -1.04 6.39
C ARG A 51 -4.19 -2.19 6.13
N LEU A 52 -4.70 -3.38 5.81
CA LEU A 52 -3.85 -4.53 5.50
C LEU A 52 -3.02 -4.31 4.23
N LEU A 53 -3.59 -3.70 3.19
CA LEU A 53 -2.84 -3.36 1.98
C LEU A 53 -1.74 -2.33 2.25
N GLU A 54 -1.99 -1.34 3.10
CA GLU A 54 -0.96 -0.37 3.51
C GLU A 54 0.20 -1.04 4.24
N ILE A 55 -0.09 -1.96 5.17
CA ILE A 55 0.93 -2.72 5.90
C ILE A 55 1.73 -3.62 4.95
N LEU A 56 1.04 -4.37 4.07
CA LEU A 56 1.67 -5.30 3.13
C LEU A 56 2.51 -4.56 2.08
N ASN A 57 2.06 -3.38 1.65
CA ASN A 57 2.73 -2.62 0.60
C ASN A 57 3.80 -1.65 1.11
N LYS A 58 3.98 -1.52 2.43
CA LYS A 58 4.88 -0.55 3.06
C LYS A 58 6.31 -0.60 2.51
N ASP A 59 6.83 -1.79 2.24
CA ASP A 59 8.22 -2.01 1.83
C ASP A 59 8.36 -2.35 0.33
N MET A 60 7.31 -2.17 -0.47
CA MET A 60 7.32 -2.56 -1.89
C MET A 60 8.40 -1.84 -2.69
N VAL A 61 8.61 -0.54 -2.42
CA VAL A 61 9.66 0.24 -3.09
C VAL A 61 11.04 -0.28 -2.73
N THR A 62 11.29 -0.54 -1.45
CA THR A 62 12.58 -1.04 -0.95
C THR A 62 12.90 -2.43 -1.48
N LYS A 63 11.90 -3.32 -1.54
CA LYS A 63 12.07 -4.66 -2.13
C LYS A 63 12.36 -4.57 -3.61
N ARG A 64 11.63 -3.73 -4.35
CA ARG A 64 11.86 -3.54 -5.79
C ARG A 64 13.25 -2.95 -6.07
N THR A 65 13.69 -1.95 -5.32
CA THR A 65 15.05 -1.39 -5.50
C THR A 65 16.14 -2.40 -5.13
N ALA A 66 15.92 -3.24 -4.12
CA ALA A 66 16.85 -4.33 -3.80
C ALA A 66 16.94 -5.35 -4.96
N GLU A 67 15.81 -5.76 -5.53
CA GLU A 67 15.76 -6.64 -6.69
C GLU A 67 16.44 -6.02 -7.92
N GLU A 68 16.17 -4.75 -8.21
CA GLU A 68 16.80 -3.99 -9.29
C GLU A 68 18.33 -3.91 -9.11
N ASN A 69 18.82 -3.62 -7.89
CA ASN A 69 20.25 -3.56 -7.59
C ASN A 69 20.93 -4.91 -7.82
N VAL A 70 20.33 -6.01 -7.36
CA VAL A 70 20.85 -7.37 -7.60
C VAL A 70 20.90 -7.67 -9.10
N TYR A 71 19.88 -7.25 -9.86
CA TYR A 71 19.86 -7.41 -11.31
C TYR A 71 20.96 -6.60 -12.01
N GLN A 72 21.20 -5.35 -11.60
CA GLN A 72 22.30 -4.53 -12.16
C GLN A 72 23.67 -5.18 -11.90
N MET A 73 23.90 -5.68 -10.68
CA MET A 73 25.12 -6.42 -10.34
C MET A 73 25.28 -7.67 -11.21
N ALA A 74 24.21 -8.44 -11.41
CA ALA A 74 24.24 -9.64 -12.26
C ALA A 74 24.52 -9.33 -13.75
N MET A 75 24.13 -8.15 -14.22
CA MET A 75 24.40 -7.67 -15.59
C MET A 75 25.79 -7.04 -15.76
N GLY A 76 26.65 -7.06 -14.73
CA GLY A 76 28.01 -6.50 -14.80
C GLY A 76 28.05 -4.98 -14.86
N LYS A 77 26.97 -4.29 -14.49
CA LYS A 77 26.98 -2.85 -14.24
C LYS A 77 27.43 -2.64 -12.80
N GLU A 78 28.74 -2.44 -12.63
CA GLU A 78 29.40 -2.40 -11.33
C GLU A 78 29.04 -1.17 -10.48
N VAL A 79 28.52 -0.11 -11.12
CA VAL A 79 28.15 1.14 -10.45
C VAL A 79 26.67 1.45 -10.62
N SER A 80 26.03 1.91 -9.56
CA SER A 80 24.67 2.45 -9.62
C SER A 80 24.61 3.68 -10.52
N PHE A 81 23.41 4.02 -11.02
CA PHE A 81 23.22 5.23 -11.83
C PHE A 81 23.62 6.51 -11.07
N GLU A 82 23.36 6.56 -9.77
CA GLU A 82 23.76 7.67 -8.90
C GLU A 82 25.29 7.78 -8.77
N GLU A 83 25.99 6.66 -8.59
CA GLU A 83 27.46 6.62 -8.57
C GLU A 83 28.05 7.02 -9.92
N TYR A 84 27.45 6.59 -11.03
CA TYR A 84 27.85 7.01 -12.37
C TYR A 84 27.73 8.53 -12.53
N LEU A 85 26.59 9.12 -12.15
CA LEU A 85 26.38 10.57 -12.23
C LEU A 85 27.33 11.35 -11.32
N ASN A 86 27.61 10.85 -10.11
CA ASN A 86 28.53 11.50 -9.18
C ASN A 86 30.00 11.37 -9.61
N ALA A 87 30.34 10.39 -10.43
CA ALA A 87 31.65 10.28 -11.06
C ALA A 87 31.79 11.19 -12.31
N ASP A 88 30.68 11.64 -12.90
CA ASP A 88 30.67 12.54 -14.05
C ASP A 88 30.96 13.99 -13.63
N LYS A 89 32.10 14.50 -14.10
CA LYS A 89 32.57 15.85 -13.74
C LYS A 89 31.68 16.97 -14.27
N GLU A 90 31.04 16.78 -15.42
CA GLU A 90 30.13 17.77 -16.00
C GLU A 90 28.84 17.85 -15.20
N PHE A 91 28.30 16.70 -14.81
CA PHE A 91 27.12 16.61 -13.95
C PHE A 91 27.35 17.26 -12.58
N VAL A 92 28.46 16.93 -11.90
CA VAL A 92 28.81 17.52 -10.60
C VAL A 92 28.94 19.04 -10.70
N LYS A 93 29.60 19.53 -11.77
CA LYS A 93 29.75 20.96 -12.00
C LYS A 93 28.40 21.66 -12.22
N ALA A 94 27.51 21.08 -13.03
CA ALA A 94 26.17 21.62 -13.29
C ALA A 94 25.31 21.67 -12.00
N MET A 95 25.42 20.65 -11.15
CA MET A 95 24.72 20.61 -9.85
C MET A 95 25.25 21.67 -8.89
N GLU A 96 26.57 21.89 -8.85
CA GLU A 96 27.18 22.92 -8.02
C GLU A 96 26.82 24.34 -8.50
N GLU A 97 26.78 24.56 -9.82
CA GLU A 97 26.31 25.81 -10.42
C GLU A 97 24.84 26.08 -10.07
N ARG A 98 23.98 25.05 -10.13
CA ARG A 98 22.59 25.15 -9.69
C ARG A 98 22.51 25.53 -8.21
N ARG A 99 23.27 24.86 -7.34
CA ARG A 99 23.31 25.15 -5.90
C ARG A 99 23.77 26.58 -5.60
N LYS A 100 24.69 27.12 -6.40
CA LYS A 100 25.14 28.53 -6.31
C LYS A 100 24.06 29.52 -6.71
N ARG A 101 23.26 29.22 -7.74
CA ARG A 101 22.09 30.04 -8.11
C ARG A 101 21.04 30.02 -7.02
N ASP A 102 20.68 28.83 -6.53
CA ASP A 102 19.64 28.66 -5.52
C ASP A 102 20.02 29.34 -4.18
N ASN A 103 21.31 29.32 -3.80
CA ASN A 103 21.81 30.04 -2.61
C ASN A 103 22.05 31.55 -2.84
N GLY A 104 22.19 31.98 -4.10
CA GLY A 104 22.39 33.38 -4.47
C GLY A 104 21.11 34.19 -4.52
N ASP A 105 19.96 33.52 -4.62
CA ASP A 105 18.61 34.13 -4.75
C ASP A 105 17.92 34.36 -3.39
N SER A 106 18.62 34.16 -2.27
CA SER A 106 18.11 34.39 -0.89
C SER A 106 18.52 35.76 -0.31
N ARG A 107 18.61 36.82 -1.12
CA ARG A 107 18.92 38.18 -0.63
C ARG A 107 18.06 39.25 -1.25
#